data_AF-A0A529FM65-F1
#
_entry.id   AF-A0A529FM65-F1
#
_cell.length_a   1.000
_cell.length_b   1.000
_cell.length_c   1.000
_cell.angle_alpha   90.00
_cell.angle_beta   90.00
_cell.angle_gamma   90.00
#
_symmetry.space_group_name_H-M   'P 1'
#
loop_
_entity.id
_entity.type
_entity.pdbx_description
1 polymer ?
#
loop_
_entity_poly.entity_id
_entity_poly.type
_entity_poly.pdbx_seq_one_letter_code
_entity_poly.pdbx_strand_id
1 'polypeptide(L)' 'MLGRRGAGGNVAVIFAFALPVVVGGAGLGVETSLWYYSSLKLQAVADAAAYAGALEKVAGSDNPTIVAASTTSATT' A
#
# COMPACT_ATOMS: atom_id res chain seq x y z
N MET A 1 11.90 -48.69 19.54
CA MET A 1 11.88 -47.45 18.73
C MET A 1 10.49 -46.80 18.73
N LEU A 2 10.02 -46.19 19.83
CA LEU A 2 8.63 -45.69 19.96
C LEU A 2 8.46 -44.19 20.31
N GLY A 3 9.53 -43.41 20.47
CA GLY A 3 9.42 -42.02 20.97
C GLY A 3 9.07 -40.93 19.95
N ARG A 4 9.18 -41.18 18.62
CA ARG A 4 9.06 -40.11 17.60
C ARG A 4 7.63 -39.73 17.22
N ARG A 5 6.64 -40.62 17.39
CA ARG A 5 5.26 -40.38 16.95
C ARG A 5 4.46 -39.49 17.91
N GLY A 6 4.65 -39.62 19.22
CA GLY A 6 3.94 -38.82 20.22
C GLY A 6 4.34 -37.33 20.22
N ALA A 7 5.64 -37.05 20.12
CA ALA A 7 6.14 -35.67 20.03
C ALA A 7 5.72 -34.99 18.72
N GLY A 8 5.79 -35.69 17.59
CA GLY A 8 5.35 -35.16 16.30
C GLY A 8 3.85 -34.86 16.24
N GLY A 9 3.02 -35.71 16.86
CA GLY A 9 1.58 -35.48 16.96
C GLY A 9 1.22 -34.23 17.78
N ASN A 10 1.86 -34.04 18.93
CA ASN A 10 1.63 -32.85 19.76
C ASN A 10 2.06 -31.56 19.03
N VAL A 11 3.21 -31.58 18.37
CA VAL A 11 3.69 -30.45 17.56
C VAL A 11 2.73 -30.14 16.41
N ALA A 12 2.19 -31.15 15.73
CA ALA A 12 1.23 -30.96 14.65
C ALA A 12 -0.07 -30.29 15.11
N VAL A 13 -0.59 -30.67 16.28
CA VAL A 13 -1.80 -30.06 16.86
C VAL A 13 -1.54 -28.60 17.24
N ILE A 14 -0.44 -28.31 17.91
CA ILE A 14 -0.06 -26.92 18.26
C ILE A 14 0.12 -26.08 17.00
N PHE A 15 0.80 -26.61 15.98
CA PHE A 15 0.99 -25.93 14.70
C PHE A 15 -0.33 -25.64 14.00
N ALA A 16 -1.25 -26.61 13.96
CA ALA A 16 -2.57 -26.45 13.35
C ALA A 16 -3.37 -25.30 14.00
N PHE A 17 -3.28 -25.13 15.33
CA PHE A 17 -3.92 -24.01 16.03
C PHE A 17 -3.18 -22.67 15.90
N ALA A 18 -1.86 -22.70 15.70
CA ALA A 18 -1.07 -21.49 15.46
C ALA A 18 -1.28 -20.92 14.04
N LEU A 19 -1.56 -21.78 13.06
CA LEU A 19 -1.71 -21.38 11.66
C LEU A 19 -2.74 -20.25 11.42
N PRO A 20 -3.96 -20.26 11.99
CA PRO A 20 -4.90 -19.16 11.84
C PRO A 20 -4.35 -17.81 12.30
N VAL A 21 -3.54 -17.76 13.36
CA VAL A 21 -2.92 -16.53 13.86
C VAL A 21 -1.88 -16.02 12.88
N VAL A 22 -1.05 -16.91 12.34
CA VAL A 22 -0.02 -16.55 11.34
C VAL A 22 -0.67 -16.05 10.05
N VAL A 23 -1.67 -16.78 9.55
CA VAL A 23 -2.41 -16.41 8.33
C VAL A 23 -3.17 -15.10 8.55
N GLY A 24 -3.83 -14.93 9.69
CA GLY A 24 -4.51 -13.70 10.07
C GLY A 24 -3.56 -12.50 10.15
N GLY A 25 -2.41 -12.67 10.82
CA GLY A 25 -1.39 -11.64 10.91
C GLY A 25 -0.80 -11.25 9.54
N ALA A 26 -0.53 -12.23 8.69
CA ALA A 26 -0.08 -11.99 7.32
C ALA A 26 -1.13 -11.23 6.50
N GLY A 27 -2.41 -11.61 6.60
CA GLY A 27 -3.51 -10.93 5.92
C GLY A 27 -3.66 -9.47 6.35
N LEU A 28 -3.63 -9.19 7.66
CA LEU A 28 -3.66 -7.82 8.19
C LEU A 28 -2.45 -7.00 7.73
N GLY A 29 -1.27 -7.62 7.65
CA GLY A 29 -0.07 -6.97 7.13
C GLY A 29 -0.20 -6.58 5.66
N VAL A 30 -0.74 -7.47 4.82
CA VAL A 30 -1.01 -7.19 3.40
C VAL A 30 -2.00 -6.04 3.25
N GLU A 31 -3.14 -6.10 3.94
CA GLU A 31 -4.18 -5.06 3.85
C GLU A 31 -3.63 -3.69 4.26
N THR A 32 -2.92 -3.63 5.40
CA THR A 32 -2.30 -2.38 5.87
C THR A 32 -1.28 -1.84 4.85
N SER A 33 -0.49 -2.73 4.24
CA SER A 33 0.49 -2.36 3.23
C SER A 33 -0.16 -1.82 1.96
N LEU A 34 -1.28 -2.42 1.54
CA LEU A 34 -2.05 -1.94 0.39
C LEU A 34 -2.64 -0.55 0.64
N TRP A 35 -3.21 -0.33 1.83
CA TRP A 35 -3.73 0.98 2.21
C TRP A 35 -2.63 2.04 2.22
N TYR A 36 -1.47 1.72 2.79
CA TYR A 36 -0.32 2.61 2.81
C TYR A 36 0.20 2.91 1.40
N TYR A 37 0.34 1.89 0.55
CA TYR A 37 0.77 2.06 -0.84
C TYR A 37 -0.19 2.94 -1.64
N SER A 38 -1.50 2.72 -1.49
CA SER A 38 -2.51 3.57 -2.12
C SER A 38 -2.38 5.03 -1.69
N SER A 39 -2.11 5.27 -0.40
CA SER A 39 -1.91 6.61 0.15
C SER A 39 -0.68 7.29 -0.44
N LEU A 40 0.45 6.59 -0.53
CA LEU A 40 1.67 7.09 -1.18
C LEU A 40 1.44 7.41 -2.65
N LYS A 41 0.69 6.56 -3.37
CA LYS A 41 0.37 6.81 -4.78
C LYS A 41 -0.45 8.09 -4.94
N LEU A 42 -1.50 8.28 -4.13
CA LEU A 42 -2.32 9.49 -4.15
C LEU A 42 -1.48 10.73 -3.84
N GLN A 43 -0.58 10.64 -2.86
CA GLN A 43 0.32 11.74 -2.51
C GLN A 43 1.29 12.08 -3.65
N ALA A 44 1.85 11.09 -4.34
CA ALA A 44 2.74 11.29 -5.48
C ALA A 44 2.03 11.98 -6.65
N VAL A 45 0.80 11.55 -6.95
CA VAL A 45 -0.03 12.18 -7.99
C VAL A 45 -0.38 13.63 -7.61
N ALA A 46 -0.70 13.89 -6.35
CA ALA A 46 -0.98 15.24 -5.87
C ALA A 46 0.25 16.18 -5.96
N ASP A 47 1.44 15.68 -5.62
CA ASP A 47 2.69 16.45 -5.76
C ASP A 47 3.00 16.75 -7.23
N ALA A 48 2.87 15.76 -8.12
CA ALA A 48 3.03 15.96 -9.55
C ALA A 48 2.05 17.00 -10.12
N ALA A 49 0.79 16.94 -9.69
CA ALA A 49 -0.24 17.90 -10.09
C ALA A 49 0.05 19.33 -9.57
N ALA A 50 0.53 19.45 -8.33
CA ALA A 50 0.92 20.73 -7.76
C ALA A 50 2.15 21.30 -8.49
N TYR A 51 3.13 20.46 -8.80
CA TYR A 51 4.33 20.82 -9.54
C TYR A 51 4.00 21.31 -10.96
N ALA A 52 3.15 20.58 -11.70
CA ALA A 52 2.72 20.98 -13.03
C ALA A 52 2.00 22.34 -13.02
N GLY A 53 1.09 22.56 -12.06
CA GLY A 53 0.44 23.87 -11.89
C GLY A 53 1.43 24.97 -11.50
N ALA A 54 2.42 24.67 -10.66
CA ALA A 54 3.46 25.63 -10.28
C ALA A 54 4.33 26.04 -11.47
N LEU A 55 4.66 25.11 -12.38
CA LEU A 55 5.40 25.43 -13.61
C LEU A 55 4.64 26.42 -14.49
N GLU A 56 3.35 26.20 -14.73
CA GLU A 56 2.51 27.13 -15.48
C GLU A 56 2.41 28.50 -14.79
N LYS A 57 2.34 28.51 -13.45
CA LYS A 57 2.32 29.76 -12.68
C LYS A 57 3.61 30.56 -12.85
N VAL A 58 4.76 29.90 -12.84
CA VAL A 58 6.08 30.52 -13.03
C VAL A 58 6.27 31.00 -14.48
N ALA A 59 5.71 30.28 -15.45
CA ALA A 59 5.71 30.69 -16.86
C ALA A 59 4.83 31.91 -17.15
N GLY A 60 4.02 32.36 -16.18
CA GLY A 60 3.14 33.52 -16.33
C GLY A 60 1.79 33.20 -16.96
N SER A 61 1.41 31.92 -17.04
CA SER A 61 0.14 31.48 -17.59
C SER A 61 -1.06 31.96 -16.75
N ASP A 62 -2.21 32.11 -17.41
CA ASP A 62 -3.46 32.47 -16.74
C ASP A 62 -4.00 31.32 -15.86
N ASN A 63 -4.84 31.67 -14.88
CA ASN A 63 -5.43 30.72 -13.94
C ASN A 63 -6.12 29.49 -14.57
N PRO A 64 -6.89 29.58 -15.68
CA PRO A 64 -7.45 28.40 -16.31
C PRO A 64 -6.39 27.42 -16.83
N THR A 65 -5.27 27.92 -17.39
CA THR A 65 -4.18 27.09 -17.90
C THR A 65 -3.45 26.37 -16.77
N ILE A 66 -3.22 27.06 -15.65
CA ILE A 66 -2.63 26.47 -14.44
C ILE A 66 -3.48 25.31 -13.92
N VAL A 67 -4.80 25.51 -13.84
CA VAL A 67 -5.75 24.48 -13.37
C VAL A 67 -5.79 23.29 -14.35
N ALA A 68 -5.75 23.56 -15.66
CA ALA A 68 -5.75 22.51 -16.68
C ALA A 68 -4.51 21.62 -16.60
N ALA A 69 -3.32 22.21 -16.42
CA ALA A 69 -2.07 21.46 -16.26
C ALA A 69 -2.09 20.58 -15.00
N SER A 70 -2.49 21.15 -13.86
CA SER A 70 -2.63 20.41 -12.60
C SER A 70 -3.60 19.23 -12.71
N THR A 71 -4.75 19.46 -13.35
CA THR A 71 -5.79 18.44 -13.53
C THR A 71 -5.31 17.32 -14.47
N THR A 72 -4.62 17.66 -15.55
CA THR A 72 -4.09 16.66 -16.50
C THR A 72 -3.14 15.71 -15.78
N SER A 73 -2.14 16.24 -15.07
CA SER A 73 -1.17 15.45 -14.30
C SER A 73 -1.80 14.66 -13.15
N ALA A 74 -2.93 15.10 -12.61
CA ALA A 74 -3.67 14.34 -11.59
C ALA A 74 -4.40 13.09 -12.14
N THR A 75 -4.59 13.01 -13.46
CA THR A 75 -5.38 11.95 -14.12
C THR A 75 -4.58 10.98 -14.99
N THR A 76 -3.34 11.34 -15.35
CA THR A 76 -2.41 10.52 -16.14
C THR A 76 -1.42 9.79 -15.26
#